data_AF-A0A1H3AG77-F1
#
_entry.id   AF-A0A1H3AG77-F1
#
_cell.length_a   1.000
_cell.length_b   1.000
_cell.length_c   1.000
_cell.angle_alpha   90.00
_cell.angle_beta   90.00
_cell.angle_gamma   90.00
#
_symmetry.space_group_name_H-M   'P 1'
#
loop_
_entity.id
_entity.type
_entity.pdbx_description
1 polymer ?
#
loop_
_entity_poly.entity_id
_entity_poly.type
_entity_poly.pdbx_seq_one_letter_code
_entity_poly.pdbx_strand_id
1 'polypeptide(L)'
;MTAWRVAVLLAGLWVGGGWADEVAAPGDAAAGGRIAVQCRTCHGANGVAVIPVAPNIGGESASYLTRQLAAFRSGARENEMMSVVAKGLSDRQIADVAAYYAGFTATAEAPAAQPAPPACVACHGANGIAVIPEAPNLAGETAMYLDTQLKAFRSGKRSSAVMEPVAAALDDAAIRALADYFSAARLVVR
;
A
#
# COMPACT_ATOMS: atom_id res chain seq x y z
N MET A 1 -19.60 -38.28 -69.12
CA MET A 1 -18.15 -38.03 -69.28
C MET A 1 -17.90 -36.60 -68.85
N THR A 2 -16.90 -36.39 -67.97
CA THR A 2 -16.30 -35.12 -67.49
C THR A 2 -17.23 -34.17 -66.69
N ALA A 3 -16.88 -33.57 -65.56
CA ALA A 3 -15.62 -33.45 -64.82
C ALA A 3 -15.92 -33.21 -63.33
N TRP A 4 -15.16 -33.83 -62.43
CA TRP A 4 -15.12 -33.45 -61.01
C TRP A 4 -14.20 -32.24 -60.84
N ARG A 5 -14.73 -31.18 -60.23
CA ARG A 5 -13.92 -30.08 -59.69
C ARG A 5 -13.68 -30.35 -58.21
N VAL A 6 -12.43 -30.65 -57.86
CA VAL A 6 -11.96 -30.67 -56.47
C VAL A 6 -11.74 -29.22 -56.05
N ALA A 7 -12.55 -28.74 -55.12
CA ALA A 7 -12.31 -27.47 -54.42
C ALA A 7 -11.47 -27.77 -53.17
N VAL A 8 -10.21 -27.31 -53.17
CA VAL A 8 -9.33 -27.31 -52.01
C VAL A 8 -9.80 -26.20 -51.06
N LEU A 9 -10.32 -26.57 -49.89
CA LEU A 9 -10.60 -25.64 -48.80
C LEU A 9 -9.30 -25.41 -48.02
N LEU A 10 -8.72 -24.22 -48.20
CA LEU A 10 -7.67 -23.69 -47.32
C LEU A 10 -8.31 -23.29 -45.99
N ALA A 11 -8.11 -24.11 -44.95
CA ALA A 11 -8.42 -23.74 -43.58
C ALA A 11 -7.41 -22.69 -43.10
N GLY A 12 -7.83 -21.42 -43.07
CA GLY A 12 -7.06 -20.34 -42.49
C GLY A 12 -6.91 -20.51 -40.98
N LEU A 13 -5.66 -20.61 -40.51
CA LEU A 13 -5.29 -20.49 -39.11
C LEU A 13 -5.72 -19.11 -38.59
N TRP A 14 -6.74 -19.08 -37.75
CA TRP A 14 -7.00 -17.93 -36.88
C TRP A 14 -6.02 -17.99 -35.72
N VAL A 15 -4.96 -17.19 -35.78
CA VAL A 15 -4.15 -16.85 -34.60
C VAL A 15 -5.05 -16.00 -33.71
N GLY A 16 -5.62 -16.61 -32.67
CA GLY A 16 -6.32 -15.91 -31.61
C GLY A 16 -5.36 -14.96 -30.91
N GLY A 17 -5.61 -13.66 -31.05
CA GLY A 17 -5.03 -12.62 -30.20
C GLY A 17 -5.56 -12.84 -28.78
N GLY A 18 -4.80 -13.57 -27.97
CA GLY A 18 -4.99 -13.58 -26.54
C GLY A 18 -4.65 -12.20 -26.01
N TRP A 19 -5.62 -11.52 -25.41
CA TRP A 19 -5.37 -10.43 -24.49
C TRP A 19 -4.62 -11.04 -23.31
N ALA A 20 -3.29 -11.00 -23.37
CA ALA A 20 -2.52 -11.06 -22.15
C ALA A 20 -2.91 -9.78 -21.39
N ASP A 21 -3.57 -9.95 -20.24
CA ASP A 21 -3.53 -8.92 -19.20
C ASP A 21 -2.05 -8.58 -18.99
N GLU A 22 -1.63 -7.44 -19.52
CA GLU A 22 -0.26 -6.97 -19.41
C GLU A 22 -0.03 -6.69 -17.93
N VAL A 23 0.55 -7.68 -17.23
CA VAL A 23 0.97 -7.56 -15.85
C VAL A 23 1.93 -6.37 -15.83
N ALA A 24 1.46 -5.25 -15.28
CA ALA A 24 2.21 -4.01 -15.25
C ALA A 24 3.63 -4.29 -14.74
N ALA A 25 4.63 -3.96 -15.55
CA ALA A 25 6.02 -4.29 -15.26
C ALA A 25 6.42 -3.78 -13.87
N PRO A 26 7.19 -4.55 -13.08
CA PRO A 26 7.61 -4.15 -11.74
C PRO A 26 8.30 -2.78 -11.76
N GLY A 27 8.16 -2.03 -10.66
CA GLY A 27 8.75 -0.71 -10.50
C GLY A 27 10.28 -0.72 -10.57
N ASP A 28 10.87 0.36 -11.05
CA ASP A 28 12.32 0.59 -11.07
C ASP A 28 12.67 1.46 -9.86
N ALA A 29 13.28 0.85 -8.85
CA ALA A 29 13.66 1.52 -7.61
C ALA A 29 14.67 2.66 -7.85
N ALA A 30 15.55 2.57 -8.85
CA ALA A 30 16.50 3.63 -9.17
C ALA A 30 15.79 4.84 -9.78
N ALA A 31 14.81 4.61 -10.65
CA ALA A 31 13.91 5.68 -11.14
C ALA A 31 13.07 6.27 -10.00
N GLY A 32 12.53 5.41 -9.15
CA GLY A 32 11.76 5.78 -7.97
C GLY A 32 12.52 6.68 -7.02
N GLY A 33 13.81 6.39 -6.79
CA GLY A 33 14.67 7.21 -5.93
C GLY A 33 14.88 8.64 -6.43
N ARG A 34 14.77 8.89 -7.75
CA ARG A 34 14.81 10.24 -8.33
C ARG A 34 13.49 10.99 -8.11
N ILE A 35 12.36 10.28 -8.20
CA ILE A 35 11.03 10.83 -7.93
C ILE A 35 10.84 11.10 -6.43
N ALA A 36 11.36 10.20 -5.59
CA ALA A 36 11.20 10.22 -4.14
C ALA A 36 11.77 11.48 -3.48
N VAL A 37 12.64 12.25 -4.15
CA VAL A 37 13.22 13.50 -3.61
C VAL A 37 12.15 14.42 -3.00
N GLN A 38 11.00 14.57 -3.67
CA GLN A 38 9.89 15.38 -3.16
C GLN A 38 9.14 14.73 -1.98
N CYS A 39 9.13 13.39 -1.91
CA CYS A 39 8.46 12.63 -0.86
C CYS A 39 9.20 12.73 0.49
N ARG A 40 10.53 12.87 0.44
CA ARG A 40 11.41 12.91 1.62
C ARG A 40 11.13 14.07 2.56
N THR A 41 10.57 15.17 2.05
CA THR A 41 10.21 16.35 2.86
C THR A 41 9.22 16.00 3.98
N CYS A 42 8.36 15.00 3.78
CA CYS A 42 7.39 14.58 4.78
C CYS A 42 7.67 13.15 5.28
N HIS A 43 8.06 12.25 4.38
CA HIS A 43 8.22 10.83 4.68
C HIS A 43 9.67 10.42 4.98
N GLY A 44 10.64 11.33 4.91
CA GLY A 44 12.05 11.05 5.16
C GLY A 44 12.77 10.31 4.03
N ALA A 45 14.10 10.30 4.12
CA ALA A 45 14.99 9.72 3.11
C ALA A 45 14.84 8.20 2.96
N ASN A 46 14.74 7.51 4.09
CA ASN A 46 14.51 6.08 4.18
C ASN A 46 13.03 5.72 4.38
N GLY A 47 12.11 6.69 4.32
CA GLY A 47 10.69 6.44 4.55
C GLY A 47 10.27 6.44 6.02
N VAL A 48 11.12 6.87 6.95
CA VAL A 48 10.71 7.23 8.32
C VAL A 48 10.23 8.68 8.33
N ALA A 49 8.97 8.90 8.69
CA ALA A 49 8.33 10.21 8.61
C ALA A 49 9.07 11.26 9.46
N VAL A 50 9.18 12.47 8.91
CA VAL A 50 9.84 13.61 9.54
C VAL A 50 8.85 14.69 10.00
N ILE A 51 7.56 14.49 9.73
CA ILE A 51 6.47 15.32 10.23
C ILE A 51 5.40 14.46 10.93
N PRO A 52 4.69 14.95 11.97
CA PRO A 52 3.78 14.13 12.76
C PRO A 52 2.55 13.58 12.03
N VAL A 53 2.17 14.19 10.90
CA VAL A 53 0.95 13.84 10.15
C VAL A 53 1.22 12.93 8.95
N ALA A 54 2.50 12.70 8.62
CA ALA A 54 2.88 11.80 7.55
C ALA A 54 3.18 10.41 8.11
N PRO A 55 2.76 9.34 7.42
CA PRO A 55 3.11 7.99 7.84
C PRO A 55 4.53 7.59 7.46
N ASN A 56 5.06 6.60 8.18
CA ASN A 56 6.20 5.81 7.76
C ASN A 56 5.81 4.99 6.52
N ILE A 57 6.66 5.00 5.50
CA ILE A 57 6.44 4.29 4.22
C ILE A 57 7.64 3.43 3.81
N GLY A 58 8.77 3.55 4.51
CA GLY A 58 9.96 2.75 4.24
C GLY A 58 9.79 1.31 4.68
N GLY A 59 10.10 0.37 3.78
CA GLY A 59 9.92 -1.07 4.00
C GLY A 59 8.47 -1.53 3.99
N GLU A 60 7.56 -0.69 3.55
CA GLU A 60 6.19 -1.06 3.23
C GLU A 60 6.14 -1.86 1.91
N SER A 61 5.12 -2.70 1.73
CA SER A 61 5.02 -3.51 0.52
C SER A 61 4.81 -2.63 -0.72
N ALA A 62 5.53 -2.93 -1.82
CA ALA A 62 5.37 -2.21 -3.07
C ALA A 62 3.91 -2.23 -3.53
N SER A 63 3.22 -3.36 -3.36
CA SER A 63 1.81 -3.51 -3.73
C SER A 63 0.90 -2.57 -2.92
N TYR A 64 1.14 -2.43 -1.62
CA TYR A 64 0.38 -1.52 -0.76
C TYR A 64 0.64 -0.07 -1.17
N LEU A 65 1.90 0.33 -1.33
CA LEU A 65 2.27 1.68 -1.73
C LEU A 65 1.66 2.08 -3.08
N THR A 66 1.72 1.19 -4.09
CA THR A 66 1.07 1.41 -5.39
C THR A 66 -0.43 1.62 -5.22
N ARG A 67 -1.13 0.75 -4.46
CA ARG A 67 -2.57 0.88 -4.23
C ARG A 67 -2.93 2.17 -3.51
N GLN A 68 -2.16 2.59 -2.50
CA GLN A 68 -2.45 3.83 -1.77
C GLN A 68 -2.25 5.06 -2.65
N LEU A 69 -1.16 5.14 -3.41
CA LEU A 69 -0.91 6.26 -4.32
C LEU A 69 -1.97 6.32 -5.44
N ALA A 70 -2.34 5.17 -6.00
CA ALA A 70 -3.42 5.09 -6.98
C ALA A 70 -4.77 5.56 -6.40
N ALA A 71 -5.08 5.17 -5.16
CA ALA A 71 -6.29 5.59 -4.46
C ALA A 71 -6.31 7.10 -4.17
N PHE A 72 -5.18 7.69 -3.78
CA PHE A 72 -5.07 9.14 -3.62
C PHE A 72 -5.23 9.88 -4.95
N ARG A 73 -4.65 9.34 -6.03
CA ARG A 73 -4.74 9.94 -7.36
C ARG A 73 -6.16 9.87 -7.92
N SER A 74 -6.88 8.77 -7.71
CA SER A 74 -8.26 8.58 -8.19
C SER A 74 -9.32 9.25 -7.32
N GLY A 75 -8.98 9.63 -6.09
CA GLY A 75 -9.92 10.14 -5.08
C GLY A 75 -10.61 9.04 -4.25
N ALA A 76 -10.31 7.75 -4.49
CA ALA A 76 -10.81 6.66 -3.65
C ALA A 76 -10.27 6.72 -2.21
N ARG A 77 -9.15 7.42 -1.99
CA ARG A 77 -8.66 7.84 -0.68
C ARG A 77 -8.38 9.33 -0.74
N GLU A 78 -8.94 10.11 0.18
CA GLU A 78 -8.76 11.56 0.18
C GLU A 78 -7.81 12.01 1.29
N ASN A 79 -6.91 12.94 0.94
CA ASN A 79 -6.10 13.71 1.89
C ASN A 79 -5.59 14.98 1.20
N GLU A 80 -5.69 16.13 1.84
CA GLU A 80 -5.37 17.43 1.23
C GLU A 80 -3.98 17.49 0.60
N MET A 81 -2.97 16.88 1.24
CA MET A 81 -1.59 16.88 0.74
C MET A 81 -1.37 15.74 -0.25
N MET A 82 -1.67 14.50 0.13
CA MET A 82 -1.34 13.34 -0.68
C MET A 82 -2.18 13.23 -1.96
N SER A 83 -3.41 13.76 -1.99
CA SER A 83 -4.20 13.84 -3.21
C SER A 83 -3.58 14.81 -4.24
N VAL A 84 -2.91 15.88 -3.80
CA VAL A 84 -2.17 16.78 -4.71
C VAL A 84 -0.90 16.11 -5.22
N VAL A 85 -0.12 15.51 -4.32
CA VAL A 85 1.12 14.80 -4.69
C VAL A 85 0.83 13.67 -5.69
N ALA A 86 -0.17 12.83 -5.40
CA ALA A 86 -0.47 11.66 -6.22
C ALA A 86 -1.08 12.02 -7.60
N LYS A 87 -1.80 13.14 -7.72
CA LYS A 87 -2.32 13.64 -9.01
C LYS A 87 -1.23 13.90 -10.04
N GLY A 88 -0.03 14.27 -9.61
CA GLY A 88 1.11 14.51 -10.49
C GLY A 88 1.84 13.26 -10.98
N LEU A 89 1.47 12.06 -10.51
CA LEU A 89 2.20 10.82 -10.80
C LEU A 89 1.50 9.98 -11.87
N SER A 90 2.27 9.52 -12.86
CA SER A 90 1.86 8.47 -13.79
C SER A 90 1.88 7.09 -13.13
N ASP A 91 1.26 6.09 -13.77
CA ASP A 91 1.29 4.69 -13.28
C ASP A 91 2.71 4.17 -13.11
N ARG A 92 3.57 4.48 -14.09
CA ARG A 92 4.98 4.12 -14.05
C ARG A 92 5.69 4.75 -12.86
N GLN A 93 5.46 6.06 -12.64
CA GLN A 93 6.07 6.77 -11.51
C GLN A 93 5.57 6.24 -10.15
N ILE A 94 4.29 5.86 -10.05
CA ILE A 94 3.74 5.22 -8.86
C ILE A 94 4.43 3.87 -8.62
N ALA A 95 4.57 3.04 -9.65
CA ALA A 95 5.27 1.75 -9.53
C ALA A 95 6.74 1.94 -9.11
N ASP A 96 7.44 2.90 -9.72
CA ASP A 96 8.84 3.20 -9.44
C ASP A 96 9.05 3.68 -8.00
N VAL A 97 8.28 4.67 -7.53
CA VAL A 97 8.41 5.19 -6.15
C VAL A 97 7.99 4.16 -5.11
N ALA A 98 7.00 3.31 -5.41
CA ALA A 98 6.62 2.20 -4.56
C ALA A 98 7.75 1.18 -4.44
N ALA A 99 8.39 0.81 -5.56
CA ALA A 99 9.55 -0.08 -5.55
C ALA A 99 10.74 0.51 -4.78
N TYR A 100 10.96 1.83 -4.87
CA TYR A 100 12.01 2.51 -4.11
C TYR A 100 11.80 2.39 -2.59
N TYR A 101 10.63 2.76 -2.08
CA TYR A 101 10.39 2.72 -0.63
C TYR A 101 10.23 1.28 -0.08
N ALA A 102 9.74 0.36 -0.90
CA ALA A 102 9.72 -1.07 -0.56
C ALA A 102 11.12 -1.71 -0.52
N GLY A 103 12.13 -1.06 -1.12
CA GLY A 103 13.51 -1.52 -1.09
C GLY A 103 14.20 -1.36 0.26
N PHE A 104 13.65 -0.55 1.17
CA PHE A 104 14.17 -0.45 2.54
C PHE A 104 13.72 -1.63 3.38
N THR A 105 14.52 -1.99 4.38
CA THR A 105 14.19 -3.06 5.33
C THR A 105 13.63 -2.45 6.61
N ALA A 106 12.35 -2.67 6.87
CA ALA A 106 11.70 -2.31 8.13
C ALA A 106 11.76 -3.47 9.13
N THR A 107 12.24 -3.20 10.34
CA THR A 107 12.18 -4.12 11.48
C THR A 107 11.65 -3.37 12.70
N ALA A 108 10.99 -4.09 13.61
CA ALA A 108 10.48 -3.48 14.83
C ALA A 108 10.51 -4.43 16.03
N GLU A 109 10.61 -3.82 17.21
CA GLU A 109 10.37 -4.48 18.49
C GLU A 109 9.01 -4.07 19.03
N ALA A 110 8.23 -5.05 19.47
CA ALA A 110 6.93 -4.83 20.10
C ALA A 110 7.10 -4.09 21.45
N PRO A 111 6.13 -3.27 21.86
CA PRO A 111 6.16 -2.62 23.16
C PRO A 111 6.05 -3.69 24.27
N ALA A 112 7.05 -3.75 25.16
CA ALA A 112 7.09 -4.75 26.24
C ALA A 112 6.00 -4.56 27.31
N ALA A 113 5.48 -3.33 27.46
CA ALA A 113 4.58 -2.95 28.55
C ALA A 113 3.09 -3.24 28.28
N GLN A 114 2.72 -3.66 27.08
CA GLN A 114 1.33 -3.85 26.67
C GLN A 114 1.18 -5.18 25.92
N PRO A 115 0.09 -5.95 26.16
CA PRO A 115 -0.16 -7.15 25.38
C PRO A 115 -0.54 -6.81 23.94
N ALA A 116 -0.11 -7.64 22.99
CA ALA A 116 -0.43 -7.44 21.59
C ALA A 116 -1.93 -7.59 21.32
N PRO A 117 -2.56 -6.67 20.54
CA PRO A 117 -4.00 -6.68 20.31
C PRO A 117 -4.41 -7.85 19.38
N PRO A 118 -5.12 -8.89 19.87
CA PRO A 118 -5.32 -10.12 19.12
C PRO A 118 -6.04 -9.94 17.78
N ALA A 119 -6.95 -8.96 17.70
CA ALA A 119 -7.70 -8.65 16.47
C ALA A 119 -6.82 -8.10 15.33
N CYS A 120 -5.62 -7.58 15.63
CA CYS A 120 -4.78 -6.89 14.66
C CYS A 120 -3.59 -7.75 14.20
N VAL A 121 -3.03 -8.55 15.13
CA VAL A 121 -1.74 -9.23 14.91
C VAL A 121 -1.76 -10.29 13.81
N ALA A 122 -2.94 -10.83 13.47
CA ALA A 122 -3.09 -11.81 12.39
C ALA A 122 -2.68 -11.26 11.02
N CYS A 123 -2.75 -9.94 10.82
CA CYS A 123 -2.35 -9.29 9.57
C CYS A 123 -1.17 -8.32 9.77
N HIS A 124 -1.17 -7.57 10.88
CA HIS A 124 -0.19 -6.51 11.13
C HIS A 124 1.01 -6.93 11.99
N GLY A 125 1.03 -8.17 12.47
CA GLY A 125 2.09 -8.69 13.34
C GLY A 125 2.04 -8.12 14.77
N ALA A 126 2.63 -8.85 15.72
CA ALA A 126 2.66 -8.43 17.12
C ALA A 126 3.55 -7.20 17.36
N ASN A 127 4.62 -7.06 16.57
CA ASN A 127 5.50 -5.89 16.60
C ASN A 127 5.07 -4.78 15.63
N GLY A 128 3.95 -4.94 14.92
CA GLY A 128 3.50 -3.98 13.91
C GLY A 128 4.20 -4.10 12.55
N ILE A 129 5.01 -5.14 12.31
CA ILE A 129 5.48 -5.49 10.96
C ILE A 129 4.48 -6.47 10.35
N ALA A 130 3.91 -6.10 9.19
CA ALA A 130 2.86 -6.87 8.56
C ALA A 130 3.33 -8.29 8.18
N VAL A 131 2.44 -9.26 8.36
CA VAL A 131 2.69 -10.67 8.04
C VAL A 131 2.02 -11.10 6.74
N ILE A 132 1.26 -10.20 6.11
CA ILE A 132 0.67 -10.36 4.78
C ILE A 132 1.00 -9.15 3.90
N PRO A 133 1.20 -9.31 2.57
CA PRO A 133 1.59 -8.21 1.68
C PRO A 133 0.55 -7.09 1.56
N GLU A 134 -0.73 -7.39 1.82
CA GLU A 134 -1.84 -6.45 1.62
C GLU A 134 -2.00 -5.48 2.79
N ALA A 135 -1.55 -5.88 3.98
CA ALA A 135 -1.62 -5.09 5.20
C ALA A 135 -0.38 -4.22 5.32
N PRO A 136 -0.53 -2.95 5.76
CA PRO A 136 0.62 -2.11 6.05
C PRO A 136 1.30 -2.46 7.37
N ASN A 137 2.58 -2.09 7.45
CA ASN A 137 3.29 -1.95 8.70
C ASN A 137 2.64 -0.85 9.55
N LEU A 138 2.45 -1.12 10.83
CA LEU A 138 1.93 -0.17 11.83
C LEU A 138 3.01 0.27 12.82
N ALA A 139 4.13 -0.44 12.87
CA ALA A 139 5.17 -0.24 13.86
C ALA A 139 5.74 1.18 13.82
N GLY A 140 5.76 1.86 14.98
CA GLY A 140 6.37 3.18 15.12
C GLY A 140 5.68 4.30 14.33
N GLU A 141 4.51 4.01 13.77
CA GLU A 141 3.64 5.04 13.21
C GLU A 141 3.12 5.96 14.32
N THR A 142 2.78 7.20 14.01
CA THR A 142 2.31 8.11 15.05
C THR A 142 0.92 7.70 15.57
N ALA A 143 0.71 7.83 16.88
CA ALA A 143 -0.62 7.57 17.47
C ALA A 143 -1.71 8.43 16.80
N MET A 144 -1.39 9.68 16.46
CA MET A 144 -2.29 10.58 15.76
C MET A 144 -2.69 10.05 14.37
N TYR A 145 -1.73 9.56 13.58
CA TYR A 145 -2.04 9.00 12.26
C TYR A 145 -2.89 7.74 12.41
N LEU A 146 -2.52 6.81 13.31
CA LEU A 146 -3.26 5.56 13.53
C LEU A 146 -4.71 5.82 13.99
N ASP A 147 -4.91 6.70 14.98
CA ASP A 147 -6.24 7.11 15.44
C ASP A 147 -7.08 7.69 14.29
N THR A 148 -6.48 8.60 13.51
CA THR A 148 -7.13 9.22 12.35
C THR A 148 -7.53 8.18 11.30
N GLN A 149 -6.64 7.23 10.99
CA GLN A 149 -6.93 6.21 9.97
C GLN A 149 -8.03 5.24 10.43
N LEU A 150 -7.99 4.78 11.69
CA LEU A 150 -9.02 3.90 12.23
C LEU A 150 -10.39 4.60 12.25
N LYS A 151 -10.45 5.88 12.63
CA LYS A 151 -11.69 6.68 12.54
C LYS A 151 -12.13 6.91 11.10
N ALA A 152 -11.20 7.06 10.15
CA ALA A 152 -11.53 7.20 8.73
C ALA A 152 -12.15 5.91 8.18
N PHE A 153 -11.63 4.74 8.54
CA PHE A 153 -12.26 3.45 8.19
C PHE A 153 -13.63 3.31 8.86
N ARG A 154 -13.73 3.58 10.17
CA ARG A 154 -15.00 3.47 10.91
C ARG A 154 -16.12 4.35 10.35
N SER A 155 -15.77 5.52 9.80
CA SER A 155 -16.72 6.46 9.21
C SER A 155 -16.94 6.29 7.70
N GLY A 156 -16.25 5.34 7.05
CA GLY A 156 -16.31 5.14 5.60
C GLY A 156 -15.57 6.21 4.77
N LYS A 157 -14.87 7.17 5.42
CA LYS A 157 -14.04 8.17 4.74
C LYS A 157 -12.79 7.56 4.09
N ARG A 158 -12.39 6.37 4.54
CA ARG A 158 -11.35 5.55 3.90
C ARG A 158 -11.93 4.17 3.67
N SER A 159 -12.10 3.78 2.41
CA SER A 159 -12.72 2.49 2.07
C SER A 159 -11.74 1.32 2.20
N SER A 160 -12.23 0.20 2.74
CA SER A 160 -11.54 -1.09 2.79
C SER A 160 -12.50 -2.18 3.25
N ALA A 161 -12.73 -3.16 2.38
CA ALA A 161 -13.56 -4.32 2.69
C ALA A 161 -13.11 -5.09 3.95
N VAL A 162 -11.85 -4.96 4.35
CA VAL A 162 -11.28 -5.62 5.53
C VAL A 162 -11.31 -4.70 6.75
N MET A 163 -10.81 -3.46 6.61
CA MET A 163 -10.63 -2.58 7.77
C MET A 163 -11.89 -1.83 8.19
N GLU A 164 -12.86 -1.60 7.31
CA GLU A 164 -14.15 -0.99 7.69
C GLU A 164 -14.91 -1.82 8.74
N PRO A 165 -15.18 -3.13 8.56
CA PRO A 165 -15.86 -3.92 9.59
C PRO A 165 -15.05 -4.07 10.88
N VAL A 166 -13.72 -4.15 10.79
CA VAL A 166 -12.85 -4.16 11.97
C VAL A 166 -12.99 -2.85 12.74
N ALA A 167 -12.91 -1.71 12.06
CA ALA A 167 -12.99 -0.39 12.69
C ALA A 167 -14.40 -0.07 13.19
N ALA A 168 -15.45 -0.58 12.55
CA ALA A 168 -16.85 -0.45 12.98
C ALA A 168 -17.11 -1.05 14.37
N ALA A 169 -16.34 -2.07 14.76
CA ALA A 169 -16.44 -2.71 16.07
C ALA A 169 -15.68 -1.97 17.19
N LEU A 170 -14.92 -0.91 16.87
CA LEU A 170 -14.07 -0.19 17.83
C LEU A 170 -14.73 1.10 18.31
N ASP A 171 -14.77 1.28 19.63
CA ASP A 171 -15.04 2.59 20.23
C ASP A 171 -13.79 3.48 20.25
N ASP A 172 -13.94 4.73 20.69
CA ASP A 172 -12.83 5.69 20.72
C ASP A 172 -11.73 5.35 21.71
N ALA A 173 -12.05 4.63 22.79
CA ALA A 173 -11.05 4.21 23.78
C ALA A 173 -10.21 3.06 23.21
N ALA A 174 -10.83 2.11 22.54
CA ALA A 174 -10.17 1.02 21.83
C ALA A 174 -9.28 1.54 20.69
N ILE A 175 -9.76 2.49 19.88
CA ILE A 175 -8.94 3.11 18.82
C ILE A 175 -7.68 3.76 19.42
N ARG A 176 -7.83 4.53 20.51
CA ARG A 176 -6.71 5.17 21.20
C ARG A 176 -5.72 4.13 21.74
N ALA A 177 -6.20 3.09 22.41
CA ALA A 177 -5.34 2.03 22.94
C ALA A 177 -4.55 1.30 21.84
N LEU A 178 -5.17 1.04 20.68
CA LEU A 178 -4.48 0.44 19.54
C LEU A 178 -3.43 1.38 18.93
N ALA A 179 -3.74 2.67 18.82
CA ALA A 179 -2.81 3.68 18.35
C ALA A 179 -1.60 3.81 19.29
N ASP A 180 -1.83 3.82 20.61
CA ASP A 180 -0.79 3.86 21.64
C ASP A 180 0.10 2.62 21.59
N TYR A 181 -0.49 1.43 21.38
CA TYR A 181 0.26 0.18 21.25
C TYR A 181 1.23 0.21 20.06
N PHE A 182 0.73 0.45 18.84
CA PHE A 182 1.57 0.35 17.64
C PHE A 182 2.54 1.51 17.50
N SER A 183 2.20 2.69 18.00
CA SER A 183 3.12 3.84 18.02
C SER A 183 4.27 3.67 19.01
N ALA A 184 4.08 2.89 20.07
CA ALA A 184 5.14 2.53 21.01
C ALA A 184 6.10 1.45 20.48
N ALA A 185 5.78 0.80 19.36
CA ALA A 185 6.68 -0.16 18.73
C ALA A 185 7.93 0.54 18.16
N ARG A 186 9.11 -0.01 18.45
CA ARG A 186 10.39 0.60 18.09
C ARG A 186 10.77 0.23 16.66
N LEU A 187 10.35 1.05 15.70
CA LEU A 187 10.67 0.88 14.28
C LEU A 187 12.13 1.26 13.96
N VAL A 188 12.77 0.46 13.11
CA VAL A 188 14.05 0.74 12.47
C VAL A 188 13.90 0.47 10.98
N VAL A 189 14.28 1.44 10.14
CA VAL A 189 14.28 1.29 8.67
C VAL A 189 15.68 1.53 8.12
N ARG A 190 16.19 0.57 7.32
CA ARG A 190 17.55 0.58 6.77
C ARG A 190 17.55 0.42 5.26
#